data_AF-A0AAX4F2J5-F1
#
_entry.id   AF-A0AAX4F2J5-F1
#
_cell.length_a   1.000
_cell.length_b   1.000
_cell.length_c   1.000
_cell.angle_alpha   90.00
_cell.angle_beta   90.00
_cell.angle_gamma   90.00
#
_symmetry.space_group_name_H-M   'P 1'
#
loop_
_entity.id
_entity.type
_entity.pdbx_description
1 polymer ?
#
loop_
_entity_poly.entity_id
_entity_poly.type
_entity_poly.pdbx_seq_one_letter_code
_entity_poly.pdbx_strand_id
1 'polypeptide(L)'
;MKIKAACLLCLLINNATIADESNINYGYDKNKEEIYAVRGKEKGVLSFEENYTGNPAVSFGFFNNKPSIIVSARSLHDYTAYMTLQFKNGNFYADCLYVDIKSKQNGVASKEGLCGLNTPVSDDYIELVEKQINDVSNNIDTVDTSYFLNGKTTYIPLILFRGKDSLIYKIYKNKSAMLSDEYQILLTDRHGQCQSYNKNTWLEYNSKAADNAHLKAEIKKDDQISLIPIVVEDEKKSNDCEKYPTFKVKSDKSFFYDENKNPKKSYLIQGDNITLLSIHDDDKWCRVRYVSEKNKNTDGNMLCSELTL
;
A
#
# COMPACT_ATOMS: atom_id res chain seq x y z
N MET A 1 57.10 6.26 -43.02
CA MET A 1 57.17 6.21 -41.54
C MET A 1 56.81 7.60 -41.02
N LYS A 2 55.77 7.88 -40.24
CA LYS A 2 54.76 7.10 -39.51
C LYS A 2 53.40 7.82 -39.65
N ILE A 3 52.36 7.01 -39.66
CA ILE A 3 50.93 7.33 -39.61
C ILE A 3 50.58 8.09 -38.32
N LYS A 4 49.60 9.01 -38.37
CA LYS A 4 48.53 9.07 -37.37
C LYS A 4 47.29 9.79 -37.92
N ALA A 5 46.26 8.98 -38.14
CA ALA A 5 44.89 9.39 -38.33
C ALA A 5 44.33 10.00 -37.03
N ALA A 6 43.62 11.12 -37.14
CA ALA A 6 42.76 11.64 -36.08
C ALA A 6 41.31 11.42 -36.50
N CYS A 7 40.71 10.38 -35.92
CA CYS A 7 39.31 10.04 -36.06
C CYS A 7 38.49 11.02 -35.19
N LEU A 8 37.65 11.83 -35.82
CA LEU A 8 36.75 12.76 -35.16
C LEU A 8 35.47 11.98 -34.76
N LEU A 9 35.46 11.40 -33.56
CA LEU A 9 34.25 10.81 -32.97
C LEU A 9 33.65 11.84 -32.00
N CYS A 10 32.65 12.59 -32.47
CA CYS A 10 31.79 13.39 -31.59
C CYS A 10 30.91 12.43 -30.76
N LEU A 11 31.38 12.09 -29.57
CA LEU A 11 30.54 11.56 -28.50
C LEU A 11 29.69 12.71 -27.95
N LEU A 12 28.44 12.80 -28.45
CA LEU A 12 27.38 13.54 -27.78
C LEU A 12 27.00 12.76 -26.52
N ILE A 13 27.70 13.05 -25.42
CA ILE A 13 27.28 12.63 -24.09
C ILE A 13 26.14 13.57 -23.69
N ASN A 14 24.90 13.11 -23.90
CA ASN A 14 23.75 13.66 -23.20
C ASN A 14 23.93 13.34 -21.71
N ASN A 15 24.61 14.22 -20.99
CA ASN A 15 24.55 14.27 -19.54
C ASN A 15 23.13 14.69 -19.17
N ALA A 16 22.22 13.72 -19.05
CA ALA A 16 21.08 13.87 -18.18
C ALA A 16 21.64 14.04 -16.77
N THR A 17 21.78 15.29 -16.33
CA THR A 17 22.07 15.62 -14.94
C THR A 17 20.94 15.08 -14.09
N ILE A 18 21.15 13.90 -13.52
CA ILE A 18 20.43 13.46 -12.34
C ILE A 18 20.84 14.47 -11.27
N ALA A 19 19.97 15.44 -11.00
CA ALA A 19 20.19 16.42 -9.94
C ALA A 19 20.29 15.65 -8.62
N ASP A 20 21.44 15.79 -7.97
CA ASP A 20 21.79 15.14 -6.73
C ASP A 20 20.90 15.72 -5.61
N GLU A 21 19.82 15.00 -5.24
CA GLU A 21 18.93 15.37 -4.13
C GLU A 21 19.64 15.35 -2.75
N SER A 22 20.90 14.90 -2.69
CA SER A 22 21.68 14.73 -1.45
C SER A 22 22.15 16.03 -0.77
N ASN A 23 21.95 17.21 -1.38
CA ASN A 23 22.42 18.51 -0.86
C ASN A 23 21.30 19.42 -0.33
N ILE A 24 20.12 18.88 -0.03
CA ILE A 24 19.00 19.67 0.52
C ILE A 24 18.89 19.45 2.03
N ASN A 25 19.07 20.52 2.80
CA ASN A 25 18.85 20.49 4.25
C ASN A 25 17.41 20.89 4.58
N TYR A 26 16.68 19.98 5.21
CA TYR A 26 15.32 20.21 5.68
C TYR A 26 15.30 20.46 7.18
N GLY A 27 14.32 21.23 7.66
CA GLY A 27 14.06 21.41 9.07
C GLY A 27 12.73 22.08 9.34
N TYR A 28 12.42 22.24 10.62
CA TYR A 28 11.23 22.90 11.10
C TYR A 28 11.60 24.04 12.05
N ASP A 29 11.15 25.26 11.75
CA ASP A 29 11.31 26.43 12.61
C ASP A 29 10.05 26.60 13.48
N LYS A 30 10.11 26.06 14.70
CA LYS A 30 9.00 26.09 15.67
C LYS A 30 8.52 27.49 16.02
N ASN A 31 9.38 28.51 15.94
CA ASN A 31 8.99 29.87 16.29
C ASN A 31 8.24 30.57 15.16
N LYS A 32 8.37 30.05 13.95
CA LYS A 32 7.72 30.60 12.75
C LYS A 32 6.62 29.72 12.21
N GLU A 33 6.47 28.51 12.74
CA GLU A 33 5.51 27.52 12.26
C GLU A 33 5.73 27.27 10.76
N GLU A 34 6.99 26.99 10.40
CA GLU A 34 7.41 26.79 9.01
C GLU A 34 8.35 25.60 8.87
N ILE A 35 8.05 24.71 7.92
CA ILE A 35 9.01 23.75 7.38
C ILE A 35 9.89 24.50 6.36
N TYR A 36 11.21 24.31 6.43
CA TYR A 36 12.14 24.92 5.48
C TYR A 36 13.00 23.88 4.77
N ALA A 37 13.43 24.24 3.56
CA ALA A 37 14.39 23.48 2.77
C ALA A 37 15.44 24.43 2.19
N VAL A 38 16.72 24.07 2.30
CA VAL A 38 17.84 24.87 1.81
C VAL A 38 18.70 24.05 0.85
N ARG A 39 18.88 24.56 -0.37
CA ARG A 39 19.75 23.99 -1.41
C ARG A 39 20.71 25.06 -1.92
N GLY A 40 21.93 25.08 -1.39
CA GLY A 40 22.89 26.14 -1.69
C GLY A 40 22.36 27.52 -1.29
N LYS A 41 22.05 28.39 -2.26
CA LYS A 41 21.45 29.72 -2.02
C LYS A 41 19.91 29.73 -2.09
N GLU A 42 19.31 28.65 -2.55
CA GLU A 42 17.87 28.52 -2.68
C GLU A 42 17.28 28.11 -1.34
N LYS A 43 16.24 28.83 -0.90
CA LYS A 43 15.49 28.51 0.31
C LYS A 43 14.00 28.52 -0.01
N GLY A 44 13.31 27.46 0.39
CA GLY A 44 11.85 27.40 0.42
C GLY A 44 11.33 27.35 1.85
N VAL A 45 10.11 27.84 2.04
CA VAL A 45 9.35 27.72 3.29
C VAL A 45 7.94 27.23 2.97
N LEU A 46 7.37 26.46 3.90
CA LEU A 46 6.00 25.97 3.88
C LEU A 46 5.42 26.25 5.26
N SER A 47 4.29 26.97 5.32
CA SER A 47 3.58 27.19 6.59
C SER A 47 3.09 25.85 7.12
N PHE A 48 3.36 25.59 8.41
CA PHE A 48 3.09 24.32 9.05
C PHE A 48 3.11 24.48 10.56
N GLU A 49 2.00 24.14 11.22
CA GLU A 49 1.89 24.13 12.67
C GLU A 49 1.80 22.69 13.19
N GLU A 50 2.62 22.36 14.19
CA GLU A 50 2.50 21.09 14.91
C GLU A 50 1.34 21.14 15.90
N ASN A 51 0.50 20.12 15.88
CA ASN A 51 -0.57 19.95 16.87
C ASN A 51 -0.47 18.57 17.51
N TYR A 52 0.23 18.48 18.63
CA TYR A 52 0.41 17.21 19.36
C TYR A 52 -0.81 16.80 20.19
N THR A 53 -1.71 17.74 20.47
CA THR A 53 -2.90 17.52 21.31
C THR A 53 -4.17 17.24 20.50
N GLY A 54 -4.11 17.45 19.19
CA GLY A 54 -5.21 17.21 18.27
C GLY A 54 -5.50 15.73 18.05
N ASN A 55 -6.65 15.46 17.44
CA ASN A 55 -7.00 14.16 16.89
C ASN A 55 -7.63 14.42 15.51
N PRO A 56 -6.83 14.42 14.42
CA PRO A 56 -5.45 13.93 14.35
C PRO A 56 -4.41 14.84 15.04
N ALA A 57 -3.36 14.22 15.57
CA ALA A 57 -2.12 14.88 15.91
C ALA A 57 -1.26 15.04 14.66
N VAL A 58 -0.59 16.19 14.53
CA VAL A 58 0.20 16.56 13.35
C VAL A 58 1.59 16.99 13.78
N SER A 59 2.64 16.45 13.16
CA SER A 59 4.03 16.79 13.45
C SER A 59 4.93 16.75 12.22
N PHE A 60 6.10 17.38 12.30
CA PHE A 60 7.14 17.27 11.28
C PHE A 60 8.21 16.28 11.73
N GLY A 61 8.66 15.42 10.81
CA GLY A 61 9.71 14.47 11.08
C GLY A 61 10.29 13.86 9.82
N PHE A 62 10.78 12.64 9.94
CA PHE A 62 11.34 11.91 8.82
C PHE A 62 10.71 10.52 8.72
N PHE A 63 10.41 10.12 7.50
CA PHE A 63 9.97 8.76 7.18
C PHE A 63 10.67 8.31 5.91
N ASN A 64 11.19 7.09 5.92
CA ASN A 64 11.96 6.54 4.81
C ASN A 64 13.12 7.46 4.37
N ASN A 65 13.82 8.04 5.35
CA ASN A 65 14.91 9.02 5.16
C ASN A 65 14.52 10.28 4.36
N LYS A 66 13.21 10.57 4.27
CA LYS A 66 12.68 11.78 3.64
C LYS A 66 11.99 12.67 4.68
N PRO A 67 12.08 14.01 4.54
CA PRO A 67 11.30 14.92 5.36
C PRO A 67 9.81 14.64 5.16
N SER A 68 9.03 14.60 6.23
CA SER A 68 7.64 14.19 6.17
C SER A 68 6.76 14.97 7.14
N ILE A 69 5.56 15.29 6.68
CA ILE A 69 4.45 15.64 7.57
C ILE A 69 3.83 14.34 8.05
N ILE A 70 3.69 14.20 9.37
CA ILE A 70 3.21 13.00 10.05
C ILE A 70 1.86 13.32 10.68
N VAL A 71 0.86 12.51 10.36
CA VAL A 71 -0.52 12.68 10.84
C VAL A 71 -0.94 11.39 11.53
N SER A 72 -1.27 11.45 12.81
CA SER A 72 -1.64 10.28 13.61
C SER A 72 -2.96 10.52 14.30
N ALA A 73 -3.87 9.54 14.26
CA ALA A 73 -5.13 9.61 15.00
C ALA A 73 -5.46 8.28 15.67
N ARG A 74 -6.28 8.39 16.72
CA ARG A 74 -6.80 7.25 17.48
C ARG A 74 -8.29 7.44 17.70
N SER A 75 -9.08 7.27 16.64
CA SER A 75 -10.55 7.36 16.68
C SER A 75 -11.16 6.02 16.28
N LEU A 76 -11.97 5.96 15.23
CA LEU A 76 -12.48 4.72 14.60
C LEU A 76 -11.36 3.82 14.08
N HIS A 77 -10.23 4.43 13.72
CA HIS A 77 -9.00 3.76 13.31
C HIS A 77 -7.85 4.23 14.19
N ASP A 78 -6.91 3.34 14.43
CA ASP A 78 -5.57 3.74 14.88
C ASP A 78 -4.71 3.84 13.64
N TYR A 79 -4.25 5.05 13.30
CA TYR A 79 -3.39 5.23 12.13
C TYR A 79 -2.23 6.19 12.38
N THR A 80 -1.19 6.02 11.57
CA THR A 80 -0.18 7.02 11.30
C THR A 80 0.06 7.10 9.80
N ALA A 81 -0.11 8.30 9.26
CA ALA A 81 0.15 8.63 7.88
C ALA A 81 1.43 9.48 7.77
N TYR A 82 2.18 9.28 6.71
CA TYR A 82 3.41 9.99 6.41
C TYR A 82 3.33 10.57 4.99
N MET A 83 3.29 11.90 4.89
CA MET A 83 3.42 12.59 3.61
C MET A 83 4.87 13.03 3.43
N THR A 84 5.62 12.29 2.61
CA THR A 84 7.01 12.63 2.29
C THR A 84 7.07 13.84 1.35
N LEU A 85 8.00 14.74 1.63
CA LEU A 85 8.20 16.00 0.93
C LEU A 85 9.43 15.93 0.01
N GLN A 86 9.33 16.63 -1.11
CA GLN A 86 10.43 16.94 -2.01
C GLN A 86 10.50 18.45 -2.25
N PHE A 87 11.71 18.99 -2.28
CA PHE A 87 11.95 20.40 -2.61
C PHE A 87 12.55 20.55 -4.00
N LYS A 88 11.83 21.25 -4.89
CA LYS A 88 12.25 21.49 -6.27
C LYS A 88 11.85 22.90 -6.70
N ASN A 89 12.79 23.66 -7.27
CA ASN A 89 12.54 24.97 -7.86
C ASN A 89 11.80 25.93 -6.90
N GLY A 90 12.27 26.04 -5.66
CA GLY A 90 11.72 26.93 -4.64
C GLY A 90 10.44 26.44 -3.96
N ASN A 91 9.90 25.28 -4.36
CA ASN A 91 8.58 24.82 -3.91
C ASN A 91 8.63 23.40 -3.31
N PHE A 92 7.68 23.13 -2.42
CA PHE A 92 7.47 21.81 -1.83
C PHE A 92 6.45 21.00 -2.63
N TYR A 93 6.73 19.71 -2.76
CA TYR A 93 5.87 18.73 -3.41
C TYR A 93 5.71 17.50 -2.51
N ALA A 94 4.50 16.96 -2.44
CA ALA A 94 4.24 15.65 -1.89
C ALA A 94 4.71 14.59 -2.90
N ASP A 95 5.58 13.69 -2.46
CA ASP A 95 6.12 12.61 -3.30
C ASP A 95 5.38 11.30 -3.06
N CYS A 96 5.30 10.89 -1.80
CA CYS A 96 4.60 9.70 -1.35
C CYS A 96 3.70 9.97 -0.14
N LEU A 97 2.54 9.32 -0.12
CA LEU A 97 1.65 9.20 1.03
C LEU A 97 1.66 7.77 1.54
N TYR A 98 2.19 7.54 2.74
CA TYR A 98 2.20 6.24 3.41
C TYR A 98 1.16 6.24 4.53
N VAL A 99 0.49 5.11 4.75
CA VAL A 99 -0.48 4.92 5.84
C VAL A 99 -0.24 3.57 6.49
N ASP A 100 0.04 3.59 7.79
CA ASP A 100 -0.08 2.45 8.71
C ASP A 100 -1.40 2.61 9.47
N ILE A 101 -2.37 1.74 9.24
CA ILE A 101 -3.73 1.88 9.75
C ILE A 101 -4.26 0.54 10.25
N LYS A 102 -4.96 0.58 11.37
CA LYS A 102 -5.75 -0.53 11.90
C LYS A 102 -7.19 -0.08 12.14
N SER A 103 -8.13 -0.84 11.58
CA SER A 103 -9.55 -0.68 11.88
C SER A 103 -9.88 -1.22 13.26
N LYS A 104 -10.47 -0.40 14.13
CA LYS A 104 -11.02 -0.88 15.41
C LYS A 104 -12.35 -1.60 15.24
N GLN A 105 -13.01 -1.43 14.09
CA GLN A 105 -14.28 -2.07 13.80
C GLN A 105 -14.12 -3.58 13.59
N ASN A 106 -13.09 -3.99 12.85
CA ASN A 106 -12.91 -5.39 12.46
C ASN A 106 -11.52 -5.97 12.75
N GLY A 107 -10.57 -5.15 13.23
CA GLY A 107 -9.20 -5.57 13.58
C GLY A 107 -8.25 -5.71 12.39
N VAL A 108 -8.69 -5.48 11.16
CA VAL A 108 -7.82 -5.54 9.98
C VAL A 108 -6.85 -4.37 9.97
N ALA A 109 -5.58 -4.65 9.73
CA ALA A 109 -4.51 -3.65 9.63
C ALA A 109 -3.94 -3.60 8.21
N SER A 110 -3.39 -2.46 7.79
CA SER A 110 -2.68 -2.29 6.51
C SER A 110 -1.53 -1.28 6.61
N LYS A 111 -0.49 -1.54 5.81
CA LYS A 111 0.69 -0.69 5.61
C LYS A 111 0.85 -0.46 4.11
N GLU A 112 0.39 0.69 3.64
CA GLU A 112 0.32 1.00 2.20
C GLU A 112 0.97 2.35 1.89
N GLY A 113 1.58 2.49 0.73
CA GLY A 113 2.19 3.72 0.25
C GLY A 113 1.78 4.05 -1.18
N LEU A 114 1.40 5.29 -1.46
CA LEU A 114 1.16 5.80 -2.80
C LEU A 114 2.23 6.82 -3.16
N CYS A 115 3.10 6.47 -4.10
CA CYS A 115 4.29 7.24 -4.47
C CYS A 115 4.23 7.84 -5.87
N GLY A 116 5.19 8.74 -6.17
CA GLY A 116 5.34 9.39 -7.46
C GLY A 116 4.30 10.47 -7.73
N LEU A 117 3.64 10.97 -6.68
CA LEU A 117 2.56 11.95 -6.75
C LEU A 117 3.04 13.25 -7.40
N ASN A 118 4.17 13.79 -6.91
CA ASN A 118 4.73 15.07 -7.36
C ASN A 118 3.68 16.19 -7.37
N THR A 119 2.84 16.22 -6.33
CA THR A 119 1.74 17.18 -6.16
C THR A 119 2.26 18.38 -5.37
N PRO A 120 2.09 19.63 -5.84
CA PRO A 120 2.44 20.80 -5.03
C PRO A 120 1.79 20.75 -3.65
N VAL A 121 2.55 21.08 -2.62
CA VAL A 121 2.00 21.19 -1.26
C VAL A 121 1.46 22.61 -1.06
N SER A 122 0.19 22.70 -0.67
CA SER A 122 -0.47 23.92 -0.21
C SER A 122 -0.90 23.76 1.24
N ASP A 123 -1.54 24.79 1.79
CA ASP A 123 -2.09 24.78 3.16
C ASP A 123 -3.15 23.66 3.36
N ASP A 124 -3.79 23.21 2.28
CA ASP A 124 -4.78 22.11 2.26
C ASP A 124 -4.14 20.71 2.17
N TYR A 125 -2.87 20.56 2.56
CA TYR A 125 -2.18 19.26 2.52
C TYR A 125 -2.90 18.17 3.29
N ILE A 126 -3.69 18.54 4.30
CA ILE A 126 -4.47 17.60 5.11
C ILE A 126 -5.50 16.85 4.26
N GLU A 127 -6.10 17.49 3.26
CA GLU A 127 -7.06 16.84 2.36
C GLU A 127 -6.40 15.72 1.54
N LEU A 128 -5.14 15.91 1.13
CA LEU A 128 -4.37 14.89 0.43
C LEU A 128 -4.11 13.68 1.34
N VAL A 129 -3.75 13.93 2.60
CA VAL A 129 -3.50 12.88 3.59
C VAL A 129 -4.79 12.12 3.94
N GLU A 130 -5.87 12.85 4.21
CA GLU A 130 -7.18 12.26 4.54
C GLU A 130 -7.74 11.43 3.40
N LYS A 131 -7.56 11.87 2.15
CA LYS A 131 -7.98 11.08 0.99
C LYS A 131 -7.30 9.71 0.97
N GLN A 132 -5.97 9.66 1.16
CA GLN A 132 -5.25 8.40 1.18
C GLN A 132 -5.67 7.53 2.38
N ILE A 133 -5.87 8.12 3.55
CA ILE A 133 -6.37 7.40 4.74
C ILE A 133 -7.74 6.78 4.42
N ASN A 134 -8.65 7.54 3.84
CA ASN A 134 -10.00 7.10 3.48
C ASN A 134 -9.99 5.99 2.42
N ASP A 135 -9.12 6.11 1.40
CA ASP A 135 -8.98 5.08 0.37
C ASP A 135 -8.54 3.73 0.97
N VAL A 136 -7.60 3.74 1.94
CA VAL A 136 -7.15 2.51 2.63
C VAL A 136 -8.18 2.04 3.66
N SER A 137 -8.76 2.94 4.47
CA SER A 137 -9.70 2.59 5.54
C SER A 137 -10.98 1.95 4.99
N ASN A 138 -11.57 2.54 3.94
CA ASN A 138 -12.74 2.00 3.28
C ASN A 138 -12.51 0.58 2.76
N ASN A 139 -11.30 0.30 2.24
CA ASN A 139 -10.95 -1.02 1.76
C ASN A 139 -10.89 -2.05 2.89
N ILE A 140 -10.28 -1.72 4.03
CA ILE A 140 -10.14 -2.66 5.16
C ILE A 140 -11.42 -2.83 5.96
N ASP A 141 -12.23 -1.78 6.13
CA ASP A 141 -13.46 -1.80 6.93
C ASP A 141 -14.55 -2.68 6.33
N THR A 142 -14.51 -2.89 5.01
CA THR A 142 -15.46 -3.77 4.31
C THR A 142 -15.36 -5.25 4.69
N VAL A 143 -14.28 -5.67 5.36
CA VAL A 143 -14.09 -7.07 5.77
C VAL A 143 -14.81 -7.33 7.08
N ASP A 144 -15.88 -8.12 7.04
CA ASP A 144 -16.52 -8.69 8.22
C ASP A 144 -15.72 -9.89 8.72
N THR A 145 -14.95 -9.70 9.78
CA THR A 145 -14.09 -10.77 10.32
C THR A 145 -14.86 -11.77 11.21
N SER A 146 -16.16 -11.58 11.40
CA SER A 146 -16.99 -12.49 12.21
C SER A 146 -17.08 -13.90 11.63
N TYR A 147 -17.06 -14.07 10.30
CA TYR A 147 -17.07 -15.41 9.69
C TYR A 147 -15.87 -16.25 10.15
N PHE A 148 -14.72 -15.61 10.29
CA PHE A 148 -13.49 -16.24 10.74
C PHE A 148 -13.50 -16.45 12.26
N LEU A 149 -13.92 -15.44 13.03
CA LEU A 149 -14.01 -15.54 14.49
C LEU A 149 -15.03 -16.60 14.94
N ASN A 150 -16.07 -16.86 14.15
CA ASN A 150 -17.06 -17.91 14.38
C ASN A 150 -16.63 -19.28 13.81
N GLY A 151 -15.47 -19.36 13.16
CA GLY A 151 -14.88 -20.62 12.67
C GLY A 151 -15.41 -21.12 11.32
N LYS A 152 -16.09 -20.27 10.54
CA LYS A 152 -16.51 -20.62 9.16
C LYS A 152 -15.32 -20.76 8.21
N THR A 153 -14.22 -20.04 8.49
CA THR A 153 -12.92 -20.22 7.83
C THR A 153 -11.82 -20.39 8.88
N THR A 154 -10.70 -21.00 8.49
CA THR A 154 -9.56 -21.26 9.39
C THR A 154 -8.46 -20.21 9.30
N TYR A 155 -8.49 -19.38 8.26
CA TYR A 155 -7.61 -18.22 8.02
C TYR A 155 -8.36 -17.15 7.20
N ILE A 156 -7.78 -15.96 7.09
CA ILE A 156 -8.31 -14.86 6.26
C ILE A 156 -7.25 -14.48 5.21
N PRO A 157 -7.46 -14.77 3.92
CA PRO A 157 -6.69 -14.20 2.83
C PRO A 157 -7.36 -12.91 2.29
N LEU A 158 -6.61 -11.81 2.25
CA LEU A 158 -7.05 -10.52 1.70
C LEU A 158 -6.15 -10.11 0.55
N ILE A 159 -6.65 -10.17 -0.69
CA ILE A 159 -5.90 -9.73 -1.88
C ILE A 159 -5.66 -8.22 -1.79
N LEU A 160 -4.39 -7.83 -1.92
CA LEU A 160 -3.97 -6.43 -1.92
C LEU A 160 -3.66 -5.92 -3.32
N PHE A 161 -3.03 -6.76 -4.15
CA PHE A 161 -2.63 -6.37 -5.50
C PHE A 161 -2.63 -7.58 -6.43
N ARG A 162 -3.06 -7.37 -7.68
CA ARG A 162 -2.96 -8.34 -8.77
C ARG A 162 -2.14 -7.72 -9.90
N GLY A 163 -0.94 -8.24 -10.09
CA GLY A 163 -0.16 -7.98 -11.29
C GLY A 163 -0.55 -8.95 -12.40
N LYS A 164 0.03 -8.75 -13.59
CA LYS A 164 -0.12 -9.68 -14.71
C LYS A 164 0.33 -11.08 -14.29
N ASP A 165 1.54 -11.19 -13.77
CA ASP A 165 2.18 -12.48 -13.45
C ASP A 165 2.31 -12.75 -11.94
N SER A 166 1.67 -11.95 -11.08
CA SER A 166 1.82 -12.06 -9.62
C SER A 166 0.55 -11.68 -8.86
N LEU A 167 0.42 -12.23 -7.65
CA LEU A 167 -0.63 -11.89 -6.70
C LEU A 167 0.00 -11.62 -5.33
N ILE A 168 -0.33 -10.47 -4.75
CA ILE A 168 0.07 -10.10 -3.40
C ILE A 168 -1.18 -10.10 -2.53
N TYR A 169 -1.12 -10.83 -1.42
CA TYR A 169 -2.22 -10.90 -0.49
C TYR A 169 -1.74 -10.99 0.95
N LYS A 170 -2.52 -10.42 1.85
CA LYS A 170 -2.33 -10.47 3.29
C LYS A 170 -3.00 -11.72 3.85
N ILE A 171 -2.38 -12.37 4.82
CA ILE A 171 -3.00 -13.48 5.54
C ILE A 171 -2.99 -13.28 7.04
N TYR A 172 -4.11 -13.62 7.68
CA TYR A 172 -4.19 -13.92 9.10
C TYR A 172 -4.35 -15.44 9.26
N LYS A 173 -3.30 -16.12 9.76
CA LYS A 173 -3.21 -17.58 9.78
C LYS A 173 -4.21 -18.27 10.74
N ASN A 174 -4.62 -17.58 11.79
CA ASN A 174 -5.53 -18.07 12.83
C ASN A 174 -6.03 -16.91 13.70
N LYS A 175 -7.02 -17.18 14.56
CA LYS A 175 -7.68 -16.15 15.40
C LYS A 175 -6.69 -15.42 16.30
N SER A 176 -5.73 -16.13 16.89
CA SER A 176 -4.72 -15.52 17.76
C SER A 176 -3.89 -14.51 16.98
N ALA A 177 -3.45 -14.86 15.78
CA ALA A 177 -2.65 -14.01 14.91
C ALA A 177 -3.42 -12.72 14.54
N MET A 178 -4.72 -12.82 14.32
CA MET A 178 -5.55 -11.64 14.07
C MET A 178 -5.70 -10.74 15.29
N LEU A 179 -5.94 -11.32 16.48
CA LEU A 179 -6.10 -10.55 17.72
C LEU A 179 -4.80 -9.89 18.19
N SER A 180 -3.65 -10.44 17.81
CA SER A 180 -2.32 -9.91 18.14
C SER A 180 -1.66 -9.10 17.02
N ASP A 181 -2.40 -8.75 15.96
CA ASP A 181 -1.89 -8.02 14.79
C ASP A 181 -0.71 -8.69 14.07
N GLU A 182 -0.64 -10.02 14.09
CA GLU A 182 0.38 -10.82 13.44
C GLU A 182 -0.11 -11.35 12.08
N TYR A 183 -0.09 -10.49 11.06
CA TYR A 183 -0.34 -10.92 9.68
C TYR A 183 0.97 -11.17 8.91
N GLN A 184 0.83 -11.82 7.77
CA GLN A 184 1.90 -11.94 6.78
C GLN A 184 1.45 -11.40 5.43
N ILE A 185 2.41 -10.95 4.63
CA ILE A 185 2.21 -10.64 3.21
C ILE A 185 2.79 -11.80 2.41
N LEU A 186 1.97 -12.39 1.56
CA LEU A 186 2.38 -13.43 0.63
C LEU A 186 2.44 -12.86 -0.79
N LEU A 187 3.51 -13.20 -1.50
CA LEU A 187 3.68 -12.95 -2.92
C LEU A 187 3.74 -14.29 -3.62
N THR A 188 2.86 -14.50 -4.60
CA THR A 188 2.91 -15.66 -5.50
C THR A 188 3.07 -15.21 -6.94
N ASP A 189 3.94 -15.89 -7.68
CA ASP A 189 4.10 -15.69 -9.12
C ASP A 189 3.35 -16.77 -9.94
N ARG A 190 3.27 -16.58 -11.26
CA ARG A 190 2.66 -17.57 -12.17
C ARG A 190 3.36 -18.93 -12.21
N HIS A 191 4.59 -19.03 -11.70
CA HIS A 191 5.33 -20.29 -11.62
C HIS A 191 5.09 -21.02 -10.28
N GLY A 192 4.21 -20.48 -9.44
CA GLY A 192 3.89 -21.05 -8.13
C GLY A 192 4.98 -20.81 -7.10
N GLN A 193 5.98 -19.96 -7.38
CA GLN A 193 6.89 -19.54 -6.33
C GLN A 193 6.13 -18.71 -5.32
N CYS A 194 6.42 -18.96 -4.05
CA CYS A 194 5.76 -18.31 -2.94
C CYS A 194 6.81 -17.72 -2.00
N GLN A 195 6.60 -16.46 -1.64
CA GLN A 195 7.41 -15.73 -0.69
C GLN A 195 6.52 -15.19 0.41
N SER A 196 7.04 -15.20 1.63
CA SER A 196 6.30 -14.85 2.84
C SER A 196 7.07 -13.79 3.62
N TYR A 197 6.39 -12.71 3.94
CA TYR A 197 6.94 -11.56 4.64
C TYR A 197 6.10 -11.27 5.88
N ASN A 198 6.73 -10.78 6.94
CA ASN A 198 6.05 -10.47 8.20
C ASN A 198 5.21 -9.18 8.10
N LYS A 199 4.50 -8.86 9.18
CA LYS A 199 3.63 -7.67 9.29
C LYS A 199 4.34 -6.32 9.11
N ASN A 200 5.67 -6.28 9.20
CA ASN A 200 6.45 -5.06 9.02
C ASN A 200 6.80 -4.83 7.54
N THR A 201 5.94 -5.29 6.63
CA THR A 201 6.11 -5.16 5.19
C THR A 201 5.10 -4.17 4.64
N TRP A 202 5.59 -3.18 3.92
CA TRP A 202 4.80 -2.16 3.26
C TRP A 202 4.53 -2.55 1.81
N LEU A 203 3.31 -2.29 1.35
CA LEU A 203 2.94 -2.36 -0.06
C LEU A 203 2.94 -0.94 -0.64
N GLU A 204 3.89 -0.65 -1.53
CA GLU A 204 4.05 0.66 -2.15
C GLU A 204 3.61 0.61 -3.62
N TYR A 205 2.67 1.46 -4.00
CA TYR A 205 2.20 1.64 -5.38
C TYR A 205 2.82 2.90 -6.00
N ASN A 206 3.08 2.84 -7.31
CA ASN A 206 3.43 4.02 -8.08
C ASN A 206 2.20 4.59 -8.82
N SER A 207 1.80 5.82 -8.50
CA SER A 207 0.66 6.50 -9.12
C SER A 207 0.76 6.62 -10.66
N LYS A 208 1.97 6.59 -11.22
CA LYS A 208 2.23 6.70 -12.67
C LYS A 208 2.30 5.35 -13.39
N ALA A 209 2.31 4.24 -12.66
CA ALA A 209 2.43 2.90 -13.23
C ALA A 209 1.52 1.93 -12.46
N ALA A 210 0.32 1.70 -13.01
CA ALA A 210 -0.72 0.86 -12.41
C ALA A 210 -0.29 -0.59 -12.13
N ASP A 211 0.81 -1.05 -12.74
CA ASP A 211 1.34 -2.41 -12.64
C ASP A 211 2.55 -2.54 -11.70
N ASN A 212 2.96 -1.47 -11.00
CA ASN A 212 4.17 -1.44 -10.17
C ASN A 212 3.81 -1.29 -8.69
N ALA A 213 3.43 -2.41 -8.07
CA ALA A 213 3.47 -2.53 -6.62
C ALA A 213 4.80 -3.14 -6.17
N HIS A 214 5.37 -2.57 -5.10
CA HIS A 214 6.64 -2.98 -4.53
C HIS A 214 6.47 -3.32 -3.05
N LEU A 215 7.07 -4.42 -2.62
CA LEU A 215 7.17 -4.76 -1.21
C LEU A 215 8.43 -4.14 -0.61
N LYS A 216 8.28 -3.47 0.53
CA LYS A 216 9.38 -2.89 1.29
C LYS A 216 9.38 -3.41 2.71
N ALA A 217 10.54 -3.78 3.23
CA ALA A 217 10.70 -4.14 4.63
C ALA A 217 10.91 -2.88 5.47
N GLU A 218 10.15 -2.75 6.55
CA GLU A 218 10.34 -1.71 7.55
C GLU A 218 11.54 -2.05 8.44
N ILE A 219 12.45 -1.09 8.59
CA ILE A 219 13.56 -1.15 9.53
C ILE A 219 13.46 0.05 10.46
N LYS A 220 13.41 -0.22 11.76
CA LYS A 220 13.46 0.80 12.80
C LYS A 220 14.89 0.93 13.33
N LYS A 221 15.47 2.13 13.22
CA LYS A 221 16.78 2.46 13.79
C LYS A 221 16.71 3.86 14.40
N ASP A 222 17.12 4.00 15.66
CA ASP A 222 17.17 5.29 16.37
C ASP A 222 15.84 6.08 16.29
N ASP A 223 14.72 5.38 16.49
CA ASP A 223 13.33 5.87 16.35
C ASP A 223 12.91 6.39 14.97
N GLN A 224 13.75 6.23 13.95
CA GLN A 224 13.40 6.48 12.56
C GLN A 224 12.99 5.19 11.84
N ILE A 225 11.98 5.30 10.99
CA ILE A 225 11.52 4.23 10.12
C ILE A 225 12.13 4.41 8.73
N SER A 226 12.79 3.37 8.23
CA SER A 226 13.31 3.26 6.87
C SER A 226 12.65 2.10 6.13
N LEU A 227 12.42 2.25 4.83
CA LEU A 227 11.85 1.20 3.99
C LEU A 227 12.90 0.69 3.00
N ILE A 228 13.30 -0.57 3.15
CA ILE A 228 14.27 -1.21 2.25
C ILE A 228 13.52 -2.03 1.21
N PRO A 229 13.83 -1.87 -0.10
CA PRO A 229 13.30 -2.75 -1.13
C PRO A 229 13.59 -4.21 -0.81
N ILE A 230 12.54 -5.03 -0.82
CA ILE A 230 12.73 -6.47 -0.73
C ILE A 230 13.18 -6.94 -2.10
N VAL A 231 14.46 -7.32 -2.21
CA VAL A 231 14.96 -8.03 -3.37
C VAL A 231 14.57 -9.49 -3.20
N VAL A 232 13.84 -10.01 -4.18
CA VAL A 232 13.49 -11.42 -4.25
C VAL A 232 14.77 -12.22 -4.45
N GLU A 233 15.27 -12.85 -3.40
CA GLU A 233 16.30 -13.88 -3.50
C GLU A 233 15.61 -15.19 -3.90
N ASP A 234 16.04 -15.81 -5.01
CA ASP A 234 15.47 -17.04 -5.59
C ASP A 234 15.40 -18.25 -4.61
N GLU A 235 16.08 -18.15 -3.45
CA GLU A 235 16.26 -19.24 -2.49
C GLU A 235 15.28 -19.22 -1.30
N LYS A 236 14.58 -18.10 -1.02
CA LYS A 236 13.61 -18.02 0.10
C LYS A 236 12.20 -18.41 -0.32
N LYS A 237 12.04 -19.67 -0.74
CA LYS A 237 10.73 -20.25 -1.06
C LYS A 237 10.02 -20.68 0.22
N SER A 238 8.79 -20.21 0.39
CA SER A 238 7.89 -20.62 1.46
C SER A 238 6.80 -21.54 0.91
N ASN A 239 6.32 -22.50 1.69
CA ASN A 239 5.13 -23.28 1.34
C ASN A 239 3.83 -22.62 1.85
N ASP A 240 3.90 -21.40 2.40
CA ASP A 240 2.75 -20.71 2.98
C ASP A 240 1.61 -20.50 1.97
N CYS A 241 1.90 -20.27 0.68
CA CYS A 241 0.86 -20.05 -0.33
C CYS A 241 0.06 -21.31 -0.66
N GLU A 242 0.66 -22.49 -0.53
CA GLU A 242 -0.06 -23.77 -0.68
C GLU A 242 -0.90 -24.06 0.56
N LYS A 243 -0.40 -23.69 1.74
CA LYS A 243 -1.09 -23.90 3.02
C LYS A 243 -2.24 -22.90 3.26
N TYR A 244 -2.09 -21.67 2.76
CA TYR A 244 -3.02 -20.56 2.95
C TYR A 244 -3.37 -19.91 1.60
N PRO A 245 -3.95 -20.66 0.64
CA PRO A 245 -4.30 -20.12 -0.67
C PRO A 245 -5.39 -19.05 -0.54
N THR A 246 -5.50 -18.16 -1.51
CA THR A 246 -6.68 -17.29 -1.60
C THR A 246 -7.94 -18.10 -1.90
N PHE A 247 -9.09 -17.57 -1.50
CA PHE A 247 -10.37 -18.14 -1.92
C PHE A 247 -10.55 -17.99 -3.43
N LYS A 248 -11.30 -18.90 -4.04
CA LYS A 248 -11.46 -18.97 -5.50
C LYS A 248 -12.89 -19.24 -5.92
N VAL A 249 -13.21 -18.82 -7.13
CA VAL A 249 -14.42 -19.25 -7.82
C VAL A 249 -14.29 -20.71 -8.24
N LYS A 250 -15.27 -21.54 -7.86
CA LYS A 250 -15.32 -22.98 -8.10
C LYS A 250 -16.01 -23.33 -9.42
N SER A 251 -17.09 -22.61 -9.74
CA SER A 251 -17.93 -22.87 -10.91
C SER A 251 -17.36 -22.25 -12.18
N ASP A 252 -17.66 -22.82 -13.35
CA ASP A 252 -17.22 -22.29 -14.65
C ASP A 252 -17.58 -20.81 -14.84
N LYS A 253 -18.77 -20.43 -14.37
CA LYS A 253 -19.25 -19.05 -14.27
C LYS A 253 -20.00 -18.87 -12.97
N SER A 254 -19.72 -17.77 -12.29
CA SER A 254 -20.39 -17.36 -11.07
C SER A 254 -20.79 -15.90 -11.17
N PHE A 255 -22.09 -15.65 -11.16
CA PHE A 255 -22.64 -14.31 -11.38
C PHE A 255 -22.61 -13.48 -10.10
N PHE A 256 -22.41 -12.17 -10.26
CA PHE A 256 -22.74 -11.24 -9.20
C PHE A 256 -24.24 -11.03 -9.12
N TYR A 257 -24.76 -10.80 -7.92
CA TYR A 257 -26.18 -10.55 -7.67
C TYR A 257 -26.41 -9.12 -7.18
N ASP A 258 -27.56 -8.55 -7.53
CA ASP A 258 -28.04 -7.29 -6.97
C ASP A 258 -28.67 -7.46 -5.58
N GLU A 259 -29.14 -6.37 -4.98
CA GLU A 259 -29.77 -6.37 -3.65
C GLU A 259 -31.08 -7.19 -3.63
N ASN A 260 -31.77 -7.26 -4.77
CA ASN A 260 -32.98 -8.06 -4.97
C ASN A 260 -32.68 -9.53 -5.31
N LYS A 261 -31.41 -9.93 -5.25
CA LYS A 261 -30.93 -11.29 -5.56
C LYS A 261 -31.19 -11.70 -7.01
N ASN A 262 -31.21 -10.75 -7.95
CA ASN A 262 -31.21 -11.04 -9.38
C ASN A 262 -29.76 -11.10 -9.90
N PRO A 263 -29.44 -12.05 -10.81
CA PRO A 263 -28.11 -12.15 -11.39
C PRO A 263 -27.85 -10.96 -12.32
N LYS A 264 -26.69 -10.33 -12.14
CA LYS A 264 -26.13 -9.29 -13.02
C LYS A 264 -25.46 -9.95 -14.23
N LYS A 265 -25.20 -9.16 -15.27
CA LYS A 265 -24.43 -9.61 -16.45
C LYS A 265 -22.94 -9.85 -16.15
N SER A 266 -22.43 -9.25 -15.07
CA SER A 266 -21.06 -9.43 -14.59
C SER A 266 -20.92 -10.75 -13.84
N TYR A 267 -19.87 -11.49 -14.16
CA TYR A 267 -19.54 -12.77 -13.54
C TYR A 267 -18.02 -12.92 -13.40
N LEU A 268 -17.62 -13.83 -12.52
CA LEU A 268 -16.26 -14.36 -12.43
C LEU A 268 -16.23 -15.79 -12.98
N ILE A 269 -15.05 -16.27 -13.35
CA ILE A 269 -14.87 -17.62 -13.89
C ILE A 269 -14.08 -18.49 -12.94
N GLN A 270 -14.15 -19.81 -13.16
CA GLN A 270 -13.42 -20.79 -12.36
C GLN A 270 -11.94 -20.41 -12.21
N GLY A 271 -11.45 -20.47 -10.98
CA GLY A 271 -10.06 -20.17 -10.63
C GLY A 271 -9.77 -18.70 -10.33
N ASP A 272 -10.70 -17.78 -10.56
CA ASP A 272 -10.54 -16.38 -10.16
C ASP A 272 -10.35 -16.27 -8.64
N ASN A 273 -9.22 -15.68 -8.22
CA ASN A 273 -8.96 -15.41 -6.81
C ASN A 273 -9.82 -14.23 -6.32
N ILE A 274 -10.38 -14.38 -5.11
CA ILE A 274 -11.26 -13.41 -4.48
C ILE A 274 -10.90 -13.20 -3.01
N THR A 275 -11.23 -12.02 -2.50
CA THR A 275 -11.29 -11.74 -1.06
C THR A 275 -12.72 -11.95 -0.60
N LEU A 276 -12.93 -12.76 0.46
CA LEU A 276 -14.24 -12.87 1.10
C LEU A 276 -14.44 -11.69 2.06
N LEU A 277 -15.45 -10.87 1.79
CA LEU A 277 -15.79 -9.71 2.60
C LEU A 277 -16.75 -10.07 3.72
N SER A 278 -17.80 -10.85 3.44
CA SER A 278 -18.77 -11.26 4.46
C SER A 278 -19.58 -12.49 4.03
N ILE A 279 -20.24 -13.14 5.00
CA ILE A 279 -21.17 -14.26 4.77
C ILE A 279 -22.53 -13.93 5.43
N HIS A 280 -23.62 -14.10 4.69
CA HIS A 280 -24.98 -13.75 5.12
C HIS A 280 -26.01 -14.84 4.76
N ASP A 281 -27.19 -14.74 5.36
CA ASP A 281 -28.37 -15.60 5.13
C ASP A 281 -28.04 -17.10 5.23
N ASP A 282 -27.60 -17.53 6.41
CA ASP A 282 -27.25 -18.94 6.71
C ASP A 282 -26.28 -19.56 5.69
N ASP A 283 -25.19 -18.84 5.41
CA ASP A 283 -24.11 -19.25 4.50
C ASP A 283 -24.52 -19.39 3.03
N LYS A 284 -25.67 -18.83 2.65
CA LYS A 284 -26.11 -18.80 1.25
C LYS A 284 -25.35 -17.76 0.43
N TRP A 285 -25.20 -16.56 0.97
CA TRP A 285 -24.66 -15.41 0.22
C TRP A 285 -23.32 -14.96 0.77
N CYS A 286 -22.35 -14.85 -0.14
CA CYS A 286 -21.02 -14.36 0.16
C CYS A 286 -20.83 -13.03 -0.56
N ARG A 287 -20.49 -11.98 0.18
CA ARG A 287 -20.00 -10.75 -0.43
C ARG A 287 -18.51 -10.93 -0.68
N VAL A 288 -18.07 -10.69 -1.89
CA VAL A 288 -16.68 -10.90 -2.30
C VAL A 288 -16.13 -9.65 -2.97
N ARG A 289 -14.79 -9.51 -2.95
CA ARG A 289 -14.05 -8.54 -3.74
C ARG A 289 -13.15 -9.26 -4.73
N TYR A 290 -13.29 -8.88 -5.99
CA TYR A 290 -12.35 -9.23 -7.05
C TYR A 290 -11.42 -8.04 -7.32
N VAL A 291 -10.12 -8.32 -7.43
CA VAL A 291 -9.10 -7.34 -7.83
C VAL A 291 -8.65 -7.69 -9.24
N SER A 292 -8.94 -6.82 -10.21
CA SER A 292 -8.50 -7.00 -11.59
C SER A 292 -7.00 -6.77 -11.77
N GLU A 293 -6.42 -7.18 -12.90
CA GLU A 293 -5.01 -6.87 -13.24
C GLU A 293 -4.71 -5.37 -13.32
N LYS A 294 -5.75 -4.52 -13.49
CA LYS A 294 -5.63 -3.05 -13.41
C LYS A 294 -5.77 -2.52 -11.98
N ASN A 295 -5.73 -3.40 -10.99
CA ASN A 295 -5.92 -3.13 -9.57
C ASN A 295 -7.20 -2.36 -9.24
N LYS A 296 -8.26 -2.59 -10.04
CA LYS A 296 -9.61 -2.12 -9.74
C LYS A 296 -10.36 -3.17 -8.93
N ASN A 297 -10.90 -2.74 -7.81
CA ASN A 297 -11.76 -3.53 -6.94
C ASN A 297 -13.18 -3.60 -7.53
N THR A 298 -13.77 -4.80 -7.51
CA THR A 298 -15.18 -5.02 -7.81
C THR A 298 -15.77 -5.85 -6.70
N ASP A 299 -16.69 -5.25 -5.94
CA ASP A 299 -17.38 -5.89 -4.84
C ASP A 299 -18.77 -6.35 -5.30
N GLY A 300 -19.20 -7.51 -4.85
CA GLY A 300 -20.55 -7.99 -5.13
C GLY A 300 -20.93 -9.24 -4.37
N ASN A 301 -22.23 -9.54 -4.39
CA ASN A 301 -22.78 -10.75 -3.77
C ASN A 301 -22.71 -11.91 -4.75
N MET A 302 -22.32 -13.08 -4.27
CA MET A 302 -22.28 -14.34 -5.00
C MET A 302 -22.83 -15.47 -4.11
N LEU A 303 -23.20 -16.59 -4.72
CA LEU A 303 -23.58 -17.77 -3.96
C LEU A 303 -22.33 -18.38 -3.31
N CYS A 304 -22.33 -18.58 -2.00
CA CYS A 304 -21.17 -19.19 -1.32
C CYS A 304 -20.86 -20.60 -1.83
N SER A 305 -21.88 -21.34 -2.28
CA SER A 305 -21.72 -22.69 -2.86
C SER A 305 -20.91 -22.72 -4.16
N GLU A 306 -20.73 -21.57 -4.81
CA GLU A 306 -19.90 -21.41 -6.01
C GLU A 306 -18.45 -21.03 -5.70
N LEU A 307 -18.08 -20.94 -4.42
CA LEU A 307 -16.76 -20.57 -3.96
C LEU A 307 -16.03 -21.75 -3.32
N THR A 308 -14.71 -21.69 -3.37
CA THR A 308 -13.81 -22.52 -2.56
C THR A 308 -13.28 -21.63 -1.43
N LEU A 309 -13.84 -21.82 -0.24
CA LEU A 309 -13.49 -21.14 1.01
C LEU A 309 -12.62 -22.04 1.88
#